data_AF-A0A7V9TAN1-F1
#
_entry.id   AF-A0A7V9TAN1-F1
#
_cell.length_a   1.000
_cell.length_b   1.000
_cell.length_c   1.000
_cell.angle_alpha   90.00
_cell.angle_beta   90.00
_cell.angle_gamma   90.00
#
_symmetry.space_group_name_H-M   'P 1'
#
loop_
_entity.id
_entity.type
_entity.pdbx_description
1 polymer ?
#
loop_
_entity_poly.entity_id
_entity_poly.type
_entity_poly.pdbx_seq_one_letter_code
_entity_poly.pdbx_strand_id
1 'polypeptide(L)'
;MTYRDAWEQVLGRTLPHPSHGNPNVATLCFCHDDTHESLSIDLERGLWCCHASGNGGTLADAVRIIRGVPASEAKAYVRQIGISPGPNKGRRSRHPDPTPIDARVRDSYVRALEADAERKAFATEKFGWAPETLRRYGIGWWASQERGRYTIPIRDEEGLICNIRLYDPFAEGMNKTISWKKGYGRARLFQIDSLQAQTIFIAEGEKDCILLNQQIRRFAPDTEWAAITGTGGAGTWNDEWSSLFYDKDVVLVYDIDDRGRSEAKKVAARLVPFARSVKVVTLDIDAPPDADVTDYFVTSGKSWDDFVTLLDATEAFDPTHDYPILDFGLWAAPEPEPDVSGASVSPAATSAAPPVQPDAPEKSAGLAESEISVGVAEPGDTGSSSLPARGFDGWDPPLPLRASSHLPAFPTAAFSSWLRDYVEGVAEETQTPRDLPAMVVLAVLATALAKKVEVHVR
;
A
#
# COMPACT_ATOMS: atom_id res chain seq x y z
N MET A 1 25.38 4.65 -27.05
CA MET A 1 24.43 3.53 -26.92
C MET A 1 23.05 4.12 -26.71
N THR A 2 21.99 3.57 -27.29
CA THR A 2 20.62 4.00 -26.98
C THR A 2 20.14 3.37 -25.67
N TYR A 3 19.10 3.91 -25.05
CA TYR A 3 18.53 3.25 -23.86
C TYR A 3 17.97 1.85 -24.18
N ARG A 4 17.46 1.62 -25.40
CA ARG A 4 17.09 0.27 -25.86
C ARG A 4 18.27 -0.68 -25.77
N ASP A 5 19.37 -0.35 -26.43
CA ASP A 5 20.57 -1.22 -26.46
C ASP A 5 21.07 -1.49 -25.04
N ALA A 6 21.06 -0.46 -24.19
CA ALA A 6 21.49 -0.56 -22.80
C ALA A 6 20.58 -1.48 -21.97
N TRP A 7 19.25 -1.35 -22.12
CA TRP A 7 18.30 -2.21 -21.43
C TRP A 7 18.36 -3.66 -21.92
N GLU A 8 18.46 -3.89 -23.23
CA GLU A 8 18.60 -5.24 -23.78
C GLU A 8 19.91 -5.90 -23.31
N GLN A 9 21.01 -5.12 -23.22
CA GLN A 9 22.27 -5.59 -22.64
C GLN A 9 22.15 -5.92 -21.14
N VAL A 10 21.46 -5.09 -20.36
CA VAL A 10 21.31 -5.27 -18.91
C VAL A 10 20.38 -6.44 -18.57
N LEU A 11 19.28 -6.58 -19.30
CA LEU A 11 18.30 -7.66 -19.10
C LEU A 11 18.71 -8.97 -19.77
N GLY A 12 19.66 -8.94 -20.72
CA GLY A 12 20.09 -10.11 -21.47
C GLY A 12 19.02 -10.66 -22.42
N ARG A 13 18.05 -9.83 -22.84
CA ARG A 13 16.96 -10.23 -23.74
C ARG A 13 16.51 -9.07 -24.62
N THR A 14 15.95 -9.39 -25.79
CA THR A 14 15.40 -8.39 -26.72
C THR A 14 14.09 -7.81 -26.19
N LEU A 15 13.92 -6.49 -26.31
CA LEU A 15 12.70 -5.81 -25.90
C LEU A 15 11.70 -5.68 -27.06
N PRO A 16 10.39 -5.75 -26.81
CA PRO A 16 9.40 -5.57 -27.87
C PRO A 16 9.49 -4.18 -28.49
N HIS A 17 8.87 -4.02 -29.67
CA HIS A 17 8.82 -2.71 -30.33
C HIS A 17 7.80 -1.80 -29.64
N PRO A 18 8.14 -0.53 -29.37
CA PRO A 18 7.18 0.44 -28.86
C PRO A 18 6.05 0.67 -29.86
N SER A 19 4.85 0.92 -29.33
CA SER A 19 3.73 1.38 -30.16
C SER A 19 4.00 2.79 -30.71
N HIS A 20 3.41 3.14 -31.85
CA HIS A 20 3.61 4.44 -32.48
C HIS A 20 3.36 5.61 -31.50
N GLY A 21 4.38 6.42 -31.26
CA GLY A 21 4.31 7.61 -30.41
C GLY A 21 4.39 7.36 -28.90
N ASN A 22 4.50 6.11 -28.44
CA ASN A 22 4.72 5.77 -27.03
C ASN A 22 6.14 5.21 -26.83
N PRO A 23 7.02 5.87 -26.08
CA PRO A 23 8.38 5.38 -25.86
C PRO A 23 8.46 4.18 -24.91
N ASN A 24 7.34 3.80 -24.28
CA ASN A 24 7.30 2.70 -23.31
C ASN A 24 7.16 1.34 -23.98
N VAL A 25 7.82 0.34 -23.39
CA VAL A 25 7.66 -1.08 -23.73
C VAL A 25 7.32 -1.87 -22.49
N ALA A 26 6.39 -2.83 -22.62
CA ALA A 26 6.05 -3.78 -21.57
C ALA A 26 6.88 -5.05 -21.71
N THR A 27 7.31 -5.64 -20.60
CA THR A 27 8.06 -6.91 -20.57
C THR A 27 7.93 -7.56 -19.18
N LEU A 28 8.45 -8.78 -18.99
CA LEU A 28 8.45 -9.46 -17.69
C LEU A 28 9.29 -8.68 -16.66
N CYS A 29 8.96 -8.77 -15.38
CA CYS A 29 9.78 -8.11 -14.37
C CYS A 29 11.13 -8.80 -14.20
N PHE A 30 12.14 -8.04 -13.76
CA PHE A 30 13.42 -8.59 -13.29
C PHE A 30 13.50 -8.64 -11.75
N CYS A 31 12.49 -8.12 -11.05
CA CYS A 31 12.45 -8.02 -9.60
C CYS A 31 11.70 -9.17 -8.92
N HIS A 32 10.86 -9.88 -9.66
CA HIS A 32 10.06 -11.01 -9.18
C HIS A 32 9.71 -11.90 -10.38
N ASP A 33 9.37 -13.14 -10.11
CA ASP A 33 8.84 -14.04 -11.14
C ASP A 33 7.40 -13.65 -11.44
N ASP A 34 7.15 -13.21 -12.67
CA ASP A 34 5.82 -13.02 -13.23
C ASP A 34 5.64 -13.78 -14.54
N THR A 35 4.40 -14.19 -14.81
CA THR A 35 4.00 -14.87 -16.05
C THR A 35 3.41 -13.90 -17.08
N HIS A 36 3.18 -12.65 -16.67
CA HIS A 36 2.64 -11.57 -17.49
C HIS A 36 3.52 -10.34 -17.43
N GLU A 37 3.54 -9.55 -18.51
CA GLU A 37 4.38 -8.36 -18.64
C GLU A 37 3.96 -7.27 -17.65
N SER A 38 4.62 -7.22 -16.48
CA SER A 38 4.34 -6.21 -15.46
C SER A 38 5.30 -5.01 -15.49
N LEU A 39 6.44 -5.12 -16.19
CA LEU A 39 7.49 -4.10 -16.26
C LEU A 39 7.31 -3.19 -17.47
N SER A 40 7.08 -1.90 -17.22
CA SER A 40 7.12 -0.84 -18.23
C SER A 40 8.50 -0.15 -18.22
N ILE A 41 9.13 -0.02 -19.40
CA ILE A 41 10.42 0.65 -19.59
C ILE A 41 10.27 1.80 -20.57
N ASP A 42 10.64 3.01 -20.16
CA ASP A 42 10.71 4.21 -21.02
C ASP A 42 12.05 4.23 -21.77
N LEU A 43 12.01 3.95 -23.08
CA LEU A 43 13.20 3.86 -23.93
C LEU A 43 13.80 5.22 -24.33
N GLU A 44 13.17 6.34 -23.95
CA GLU A 44 13.75 7.68 -24.14
C GLU A 44 14.43 8.19 -22.87
N ARG A 45 13.84 7.91 -21.71
CA ARG A 45 14.31 8.42 -20.41
C ARG A 45 15.13 7.42 -19.62
N GLY A 46 15.09 6.13 -19.98
CA GLY A 46 15.76 5.07 -19.24
C GLY A 46 15.15 4.81 -17.86
N LEU A 47 13.87 5.12 -17.70
CA LEU A 47 13.13 4.87 -16.47
C LEU A 47 12.38 3.54 -16.59
N TRP A 48 12.11 2.91 -15.45
CA TRP A 48 11.29 1.70 -15.40
C TRP A 48 10.27 1.80 -14.27
N CYS A 49 9.16 1.09 -14.43
CA CYS A 49 8.14 0.89 -13.41
C CYS A 49 7.52 -0.50 -13.57
N CYS A 50 7.52 -1.28 -12.50
CA CYS A 50 6.78 -2.52 -12.41
C CYS A 50 5.39 -2.23 -11.83
N HIS A 51 4.33 -2.58 -12.57
CA HIS A 51 2.94 -2.36 -12.17
C HIS A 51 2.42 -3.40 -11.18
N ALA A 52 3.07 -4.55 -11.05
CA ALA A 52 2.71 -5.56 -10.05
C ALA A 52 3.26 -5.20 -8.66
N SER A 53 4.55 -4.89 -8.55
CA SER A 53 5.18 -4.51 -7.28
C SER A 53 5.01 -3.02 -6.94
N GLY A 54 4.79 -2.16 -7.94
CA GLY A 54 4.83 -0.71 -7.80
C GLY A 54 6.25 -0.12 -7.84
N ASN A 55 7.29 -0.96 -7.93
CA ASN A 55 8.67 -0.47 -7.93
C ASN A 55 9.02 0.26 -9.23
N GLY A 56 9.96 1.19 -9.14
CA GLY A 56 10.47 1.88 -10.32
C GLY A 56 11.78 2.59 -10.02
N GLY A 57 12.41 3.08 -11.08
CA GLY A 57 13.68 3.79 -10.95
C GLY A 57 14.34 4.08 -12.27
N THR A 58 15.64 4.37 -12.19
CA THR A 58 16.50 4.58 -13.35
C THR A 58 17.13 3.27 -13.82
N LEU A 59 17.73 3.29 -15.01
CA LEU A 59 18.60 2.20 -15.49
C LEU A 59 19.71 1.85 -14.49
N ALA A 60 20.26 2.83 -13.76
CA ALA A 60 21.27 2.56 -12.74
C ALA A 60 20.68 1.78 -11.55
N ASP A 61 19.44 2.07 -11.16
CA ASP A 61 18.75 1.31 -10.11
C ASP A 61 18.47 -0.13 -10.57
N ALA A 62 18.09 -0.33 -11.83
CA ALA A 62 17.92 -1.67 -12.39
C ALA A 62 19.24 -2.44 -12.47
N VAL A 63 20.34 -1.82 -12.90
CA VAL A 63 21.68 -2.42 -12.90
C VAL A 63 22.08 -2.85 -11.49
N ARG A 64 21.76 -2.02 -10.49
CA ARG A 64 22.00 -2.30 -9.08
C ARG A 64 21.34 -3.61 -8.66
N ILE A 65 20.05 -3.75 -8.98
CA ILE A 65 19.23 -4.94 -8.66
C ILE A 65 19.75 -6.16 -9.42
N ILE A 66 19.83 -6.07 -10.75
CA ILE A 66 20.13 -7.21 -11.63
C ILE A 66 21.54 -7.77 -11.39
N ARG A 67 22.50 -6.91 -11.05
CA ARG A 67 23.90 -7.32 -10.86
C ARG A 67 24.30 -7.50 -9.40
N GLY A 68 23.46 -7.08 -8.46
CA GLY A 68 23.82 -7.10 -7.04
C GLY A 68 25.05 -6.23 -6.72
N VAL A 69 25.19 -5.06 -7.35
CA VAL A 69 26.34 -4.14 -7.12
C VAL A 69 25.93 -2.85 -6.39
N PRO A 70 26.84 -2.17 -5.66
CA PRO A 70 26.55 -0.88 -5.04
C PRO A 70 26.17 0.23 -6.05
N ALA A 71 25.47 1.26 -5.57
CA ALA A 71 25.01 2.36 -6.42
C ALA A 71 26.14 3.10 -7.17
N SER A 72 27.33 3.21 -6.58
CA SER A 72 28.50 3.82 -7.22
C SER A 72 28.97 3.03 -8.43
N GLU A 73 29.02 1.70 -8.30
CA GLU A 73 29.40 0.78 -9.37
C GLU A 73 28.34 0.70 -10.46
N ALA A 74 27.05 0.63 -10.08
CA ALA A 74 25.95 0.67 -11.05
C ALA A 74 25.99 1.97 -11.89
N LYS A 75 26.20 3.12 -11.25
CA LYS A 75 26.39 4.41 -11.94
C LYS A 75 27.63 4.41 -12.84
N ALA A 76 28.73 3.82 -12.39
CA ALA A 76 29.95 3.70 -13.19
C ALA A 76 29.73 2.82 -14.43
N TYR A 77 29.03 1.69 -14.28
CA TYR A 77 28.67 0.80 -15.37
C TYR A 77 27.79 1.50 -16.42
N VAL A 78 26.74 2.21 -16.00
CA VAL A 78 25.85 2.96 -16.91
C VAL A 78 26.64 4.02 -17.70
N ARG A 79 27.59 4.71 -17.05
CA ARG A 79 28.51 5.64 -17.73
C ARG A 79 29.43 4.92 -18.71
N GLN A 80 29.97 3.76 -18.34
CA GLN A 80 30.89 2.97 -19.16
C GLN A 80 30.25 2.47 -20.46
N ILE A 81 28.97 2.07 -20.43
CA ILE A 81 28.23 1.66 -21.63
C ILE A 81 27.77 2.87 -22.49
N GLY A 82 28.18 4.08 -22.12
CA GLY A 82 27.93 5.30 -22.91
C GLY A 82 26.50 5.85 -22.74
N ILE A 83 25.81 5.49 -21.65
CA ILE A 83 24.59 6.17 -21.22
C ILE A 83 25.02 7.26 -20.22
N SER A 84 25.02 8.51 -20.67
CA SER A 84 25.05 9.62 -19.73
C SER A 84 23.68 9.71 -19.08
N PRO A 85 23.58 9.84 -17.75
CA PRO A 85 22.32 10.25 -17.14
C PRO A 85 21.91 11.54 -17.83
N GLY A 86 20.81 11.52 -18.60
CA GLY A 86 20.23 12.75 -19.11
C GLY A 86 20.02 13.69 -17.92
N PRO A 87 20.02 15.03 -18.13
CA PRO A 87 19.63 15.93 -17.06
C PRO A 87 18.34 15.38 -16.50
N ASN A 88 18.36 15.04 -15.21
CA ASN A 88 17.23 14.46 -14.54
C ASN A 88 16.15 15.53 -14.67
N LYS A 89 15.31 15.45 -15.71
CA LYS A 89 13.94 15.94 -15.65
C LYS A 89 13.20 14.92 -14.79
N GLY A 90 13.77 14.60 -13.62
CA GLY A 90 13.05 14.06 -12.49
C GLY A 90 11.81 14.92 -12.44
N ARG A 91 10.66 14.24 -12.42
CA ARG A 91 9.35 14.85 -12.43
C ARG A 91 9.47 16.09 -11.56
N ARG A 92 9.58 17.29 -12.19
CA ARG A 92 9.81 18.54 -11.45
C ARG A 92 8.74 18.47 -10.39
N SER A 93 9.12 18.39 -9.12
CA SER A 93 8.11 18.39 -8.06
C SER A 93 7.25 19.59 -8.42
N ARG A 94 5.94 19.36 -8.67
CA ARG A 94 5.07 20.43 -9.20
C ARG A 94 5.11 21.67 -8.30
N HIS A 95 5.65 21.50 -7.08
CA HIS A 95 6.01 22.53 -6.14
C HIS A 95 7.49 22.41 -5.74
N PRO A 96 8.27 23.51 -5.78
CA PRO A 96 9.61 23.52 -5.19
C PRO A 96 9.54 23.17 -3.69
N ASP A 97 10.63 22.63 -3.15
CA ASP A 97 10.71 22.40 -1.71
C ASP A 97 10.46 23.69 -0.93
N PRO A 98 9.73 23.62 0.19
CA PRO A 98 9.43 24.80 0.98
C PRO A 98 10.73 25.40 1.51
N THR A 99 10.74 26.72 1.71
CA THR A 99 11.87 27.38 2.39
C THR A 99 12.11 26.71 3.74
N PRO A 100 13.35 26.29 4.04
CA PRO A 100 13.69 25.72 5.33
C PRO A 100 13.24 26.61 6.49
N ILE A 101 12.71 25.97 7.53
CA ILE A 101 12.27 26.61 8.76
C ILE A 101 13.51 26.93 9.59
N ASP A 102 13.62 28.19 10.01
CA ASP A 102 14.70 28.63 10.91
C ASP A 102 14.67 27.80 12.21
N ALA A 103 15.82 27.26 12.60
CA ALA A 103 15.98 26.47 13.81
C ALA A 103 15.46 27.18 15.07
N ARG A 104 15.52 28.52 15.12
CA ARG A 104 14.99 29.34 16.22
C ARG A 104 13.49 29.13 16.45
N VAL A 105 12.72 28.82 15.39
CA VAL A 105 11.30 28.50 15.51
C VAL A 105 11.14 27.20 16.30
N ARG A 106 11.84 26.14 15.88
CA ARG A 106 11.88 24.85 16.59
C ARG A 106 12.36 25.05 18.03
N ASP A 107 13.42 25.82 18.24
CA ASP A 107 13.98 26.06 19.57
C ASP A 107 12.98 26.78 20.50
N SER A 108 12.10 27.62 19.93
CA SER A 108 11.05 28.26 20.73
C SER A 108 10.01 27.24 21.23
N TYR A 109 9.62 26.26 20.40
CA TYR A 109 8.75 25.17 20.80
C TYR A 109 9.41 24.21 21.80
N VAL A 110 10.69 23.90 21.62
CA VAL A 110 11.46 23.09 22.59
C VAL A 110 11.47 23.77 23.96
N ARG A 111 11.81 25.06 24.03
CA ARG A 111 11.77 25.82 25.29
C ARG A 111 10.37 25.83 25.93
N ALA A 112 9.32 25.92 25.12
CA ALA A 112 7.95 25.88 25.61
C ALA A 112 7.62 24.52 26.28
N LEU A 113 8.07 23.40 25.70
CA LEU A 113 7.89 22.09 26.32
C LEU A 113 8.82 21.88 27.52
N GLU A 114 10.06 22.38 27.47
CA GLU A 114 11.01 22.29 28.57
C GLU A 114 10.51 23.00 29.83
N ALA A 115 9.82 24.12 29.68
CA ALA A 115 9.21 24.88 30.77
C ALA A 115 7.97 24.19 31.37
N ASP A 116 7.41 23.17 30.71
CA ASP A 116 6.17 22.51 31.11
C ASP A 116 6.41 21.10 31.67
N ALA A 117 6.45 20.99 32.99
CA ALA A 117 6.69 19.71 33.66
C ALA A 117 5.57 18.68 33.41
N GLU A 118 4.31 19.12 33.38
CA GLU A 118 3.16 18.24 33.21
C GLU A 118 3.13 17.63 31.81
N ARG A 119 3.39 18.42 30.77
CA ARG A 119 3.43 17.92 29.39
C ARG A 119 4.61 17.00 29.13
N LYS A 120 5.75 17.19 29.81
CA LYS A 120 6.87 16.26 29.74
C LYS A 120 6.56 14.93 30.45
N ALA A 121 5.93 15.00 31.61
CA ALA A 121 5.46 13.81 32.33
C ALA A 121 4.44 13.04 31.47
N PHE A 122 3.46 13.73 30.90
CA PHE A 122 2.50 13.15 29.97
C PHE A 122 3.16 12.49 28.77
N ALA A 123 4.16 13.12 28.14
CA ALA A 123 4.87 12.51 27.02
C ALA A 123 5.63 11.23 27.41
N THR A 124 6.16 11.20 28.64
CA THR A 124 6.84 10.01 29.19
C THR A 124 5.83 8.90 29.47
N GLU A 125 4.72 9.21 30.14
CA GLU A 125 3.70 8.24 30.54
C GLU A 125 2.91 7.71 29.33
N LYS A 126 2.53 8.59 28.40
CA LYS A 126 1.66 8.23 27.27
C LYS A 126 2.42 7.71 26.06
N PHE A 127 3.61 8.21 25.77
CA PHE A 127 4.39 7.84 24.58
C PHE A 127 5.66 7.06 24.90
N GLY A 128 6.02 6.91 26.18
CA GLY A 128 7.28 6.28 26.59
C GLY A 128 8.51 7.14 26.29
N TRP A 129 8.36 8.40 25.87
CA TRP A 129 9.50 9.23 25.48
C TRP A 129 10.25 9.75 26.72
N ALA A 130 11.47 9.28 26.89
CA ALA A 130 12.35 9.77 27.94
C ALA A 130 12.70 11.26 27.72
N PRO A 131 13.01 12.03 28.78
CA PRO A 131 13.41 13.43 28.65
C PRO A 131 14.60 13.65 27.69
N GLU A 132 15.52 12.70 27.62
CA GLU A 132 16.64 12.74 26.67
C GLU A 132 16.18 12.56 25.21
N THR A 133 15.17 11.73 24.99
CA THR A 133 14.55 11.55 23.67
C THR A 133 13.86 12.82 23.21
N LEU A 134 13.12 13.49 24.11
CA LEU A 134 12.51 14.79 23.79
C LEU A 134 13.56 15.81 23.32
N ARG A 135 14.70 15.91 24.01
CA ARG A 135 15.80 16.80 23.62
C ARG A 135 16.45 16.39 22.30
N ARG A 136 16.81 15.11 22.17
CA ARG A 136 17.50 14.55 20.99
C ARG A 136 16.72 14.80 19.70
N TYR A 137 15.42 14.55 19.73
CA TYR A 137 14.56 14.74 18.57
C TYR A 137 14.08 16.19 18.42
N GLY A 138 14.41 17.08 19.35
CA GLY A 138 13.96 18.46 19.34
C GLY A 138 12.45 18.58 19.45
N ILE A 139 11.82 17.70 20.26
CA ILE A 139 10.40 17.71 20.53
C ILE A 139 10.06 18.97 21.32
N GLY A 140 9.00 19.64 20.90
CA GLY A 140 8.55 20.88 21.50
C GLY A 140 7.05 20.93 21.69
N TRP A 141 6.57 22.08 22.13
CA TRP A 141 5.15 22.36 22.31
C TRP A 141 4.75 23.59 21.50
N TRP A 142 3.78 23.41 20.62
CA TRP A 142 3.12 24.49 19.90
C TRP A 142 1.80 24.81 20.59
N ALA A 143 1.70 26.02 21.13
CA ALA A 143 0.46 26.51 21.71
C ALA A 143 -0.42 27.14 20.62
N SER A 144 -1.70 26.77 20.61
CA SER A 144 -2.77 27.42 19.86
C SER A 144 -3.82 27.97 20.80
N GLN A 145 -4.66 28.88 20.31
CA GLN A 145 -5.82 29.37 21.05
C GLN A 145 -6.87 28.27 21.28
N GLU A 146 -6.95 27.28 20.41
CA GLU A 146 -7.94 26.19 20.49
C GLU A 146 -7.35 24.89 21.05
N ARG A 147 -6.21 24.45 20.51
CA ARG A 147 -5.60 23.14 20.86
C ARG A 147 -4.10 23.13 20.67
N GLY A 148 -3.35 22.84 21.74
CA GLY A 148 -1.90 22.72 21.67
C GLY A 148 -1.44 21.35 21.19
N ARG A 149 -0.22 21.29 20.63
CA ARG A 149 0.31 20.11 19.94
C ARG A 149 1.79 19.90 20.25
N TYR A 150 2.20 18.63 20.33
CA TYR A 150 3.62 18.29 20.32
C TYR A 150 4.22 18.53 18.93
N THR A 151 5.44 19.04 18.88
CA THR A 151 6.11 19.37 17.62
C THR A 151 7.23 18.39 17.31
N ILE A 152 7.21 17.78 16.13
CA ILE A 152 8.25 16.85 15.66
C ILE A 152 8.91 17.47 14.41
N PRO A 153 10.18 17.94 14.51
CA PRO A 153 10.87 18.53 13.36
C PRO A 153 11.23 17.46 12.34
N ILE A 154 10.92 17.72 11.07
CA ILE A 154 11.31 16.89 9.92
C ILE A 154 12.46 17.58 9.22
N ARG A 155 13.53 16.83 8.96
CA ARG A 155 14.75 17.31 8.34
C ARG A 155 14.92 16.70 6.95
N ASP A 156 15.54 17.44 6.06
CA ASP A 156 16.05 16.91 4.79
C ASP A 156 17.45 16.28 4.97
N GLU A 157 18.03 15.83 3.85
CA GLU A 157 19.34 15.22 3.74
C GLU A 157 20.48 16.15 4.23
N GLU A 158 20.30 17.47 4.13
CA GLU A 158 21.24 18.48 4.62
C GLU A 158 21.03 18.83 6.11
N GLY A 159 20.05 18.20 6.76
CA GLY A 159 19.72 18.43 8.17
C GLY A 159 18.91 19.70 8.43
N LEU A 160 18.49 20.41 7.38
CA LEU A 160 17.66 21.60 7.47
C LEU A 160 16.22 21.22 7.78
N ILE A 161 15.52 22.03 8.57
CA ILE A 161 14.15 21.73 8.98
C ILE A 161 13.20 22.09 7.84
N CYS A 162 12.66 21.09 7.17
CA CYS A 162 11.79 21.27 6.00
C CYS A 162 10.30 21.07 6.32
N ASN A 163 9.95 20.64 7.54
CA ASN A 163 8.60 20.67 8.12
C ASN A 163 8.69 20.56 9.66
N ILE A 164 7.62 20.94 10.36
CA ILE A 164 7.39 20.58 11.76
C ILE A 164 6.01 19.93 11.83
N ARG A 165 5.96 18.64 12.17
CA ARG A 165 4.69 17.91 12.35
C ARG A 165 4.11 18.29 13.71
N LEU A 166 2.84 18.66 13.73
CA LEU A 166 2.09 19.05 14.93
C LEU A 166 1.15 17.91 15.31
N TYR A 167 1.55 17.15 16.32
CA TYR A 167 0.87 15.97 16.82
C TYR A 167 -0.03 16.30 18.01
N ASP A 168 -1.28 15.85 17.95
CA ASP A 168 -2.27 16.01 19.01
C ASP A 168 -2.75 14.62 19.47
N PRO A 169 -2.41 14.20 20.70
CA PRO A 169 -2.76 12.89 21.21
C PRO A 169 -4.26 12.71 21.49
N PHE A 170 -5.03 13.80 21.47
CA PHE A 170 -6.47 13.77 21.74
C PHE A 170 -7.30 13.94 20.47
N ALA A 171 -6.68 14.09 19.30
CA ALA A 171 -7.39 14.20 18.02
C ALA A 171 -7.40 12.87 17.28
N GLU A 172 -8.47 12.66 16.52
CA GLU A 172 -8.63 11.50 15.65
C GLU A 172 -8.49 11.87 14.18
N GLY A 173 -8.23 10.87 13.34
CA GLY A 173 -8.15 10.99 11.89
C GLY A 173 -7.13 12.03 11.40
N MET A 174 -7.49 12.79 10.36
CA MET A 174 -6.59 13.75 9.69
C MET A 174 -6.13 14.90 10.58
N ASN A 175 -6.81 15.15 11.70
CA ASN A 175 -6.45 16.19 12.66
C ASN A 175 -5.45 15.72 13.71
N LYS A 176 -5.14 14.41 13.78
CA LYS A 176 -4.14 13.84 14.71
C LYS A 176 -2.76 14.42 14.47
N THR A 177 -2.32 14.45 13.21
CA THR A 177 -1.01 15.00 12.83
C THR A 177 -1.12 15.92 11.62
N ILE A 178 -0.86 17.21 11.83
CA ILE A 178 -0.88 18.23 10.77
C ILE A 178 0.52 18.78 10.51
N SER A 179 0.72 19.38 9.34
CA SER A 179 1.97 20.09 9.03
C SER A 179 1.95 21.50 9.60
N TRP A 180 3.13 22.05 9.91
CA TRP A 180 3.29 23.38 10.52
C TRP A 180 2.53 24.47 9.76
N LYS A 181 2.62 24.44 8.43
CA LYS A 181 1.94 25.37 7.52
C LYS A 181 1.58 24.67 6.20
N LYS A 182 0.61 25.24 5.49
CA LYS A 182 0.28 24.82 4.11
C LYS A 182 1.53 24.89 3.23
N GLY A 183 1.75 23.87 2.40
CA GLY A 183 2.93 23.75 1.53
C GLY A 183 4.09 22.96 2.13
N TYR A 184 4.08 22.67 3.44
CA TYR A 184 5.14 21.91 4.11
C TYR A 184 4.85 20.40 4.20
N GLY A 185 3.64 19.96 3.85
CA GLY A 185 3.19 18.57 3.99
C GLY A 185 3.64 17.59 2.91
N ARG A 186 4.73 17.87 2.20
CA ARG A 186 5.33 16.90 1.27
C ARG A 186 5.81 15.68 2.06
N ALA A 187 5.48 14.48 1.59
CA ALA A 187 5.97 13.24 2.16
C ALA A 187 7.50 13.15 2.05
N ARG A 188 8.13 12.72 3.14
CA ARG A 188 9.59 12.61 3.38
C ARG A 188 9.88 11.45 4.32
N LEU A 189 11.10 10.92 4.29
CA LEU A 189 11.56 10.01 5.33
C LEU A 189 11.94 10.79 6.60
N PHE A 190 11.28 10.48 7.72
CA PHE A 190 11.67 10.96 9.04
C PHE A 190 12.80 10.09 9.59
N GLN A 191 13.84 10.74 10.15
CA GLN A 191 15.13 10.11 10.49
C GLN A 191 15.89 9.59 9.27
N ILE A 192 16.07 10.43 8.25
CA ILE A 192 16.80 10.06 7.03
C ILE A 192 18.23 9.56 7.30
N ASP A 193 18.89 10.05 8.36
CA ASP A 193 20.20 9.59 8.80
C ASP A 193 20.22 8.11 9.23
N SER A 194 19.06 7.53 9.60
CA SER A 194 18.92 6.10 9.88
C SER A 194 19.26 5.23 8.66
N LEU A 195 19.30 5.79 7.45
CA LEU A 195 19.77 5.10 6.24
C LEU A 195 21.25 4.72 6.30
N GLN A 196 22.03 5.22 7.25
CA GLN A 196 23.41 4.77 7.48
C GLN A 196 23.48 3.42 8.19
N ALA A 197 22.42 2.99 8.88
CA ALA A 197 22.37 1.72 9.59
C ALA A 197 22.27 0.52 8.64
N GLN A 198 22.69 -0.65 9.11
CA GLN A 198 22.64 -1.89 8.35
C GLN A 198 21.30 -2.60 8.47
N THR A 199 20.70 -2.57 9.66
CA THR A 199 19.34 -3.06 9.90
C THR A 199 18.43 -1.86 10.16
N ILE A 200 17.39 -1.72 9.35
CA ILE A 200 16.46 -0.59 9.44
C ILE A 200 15.05 -1.07 9.76
N PHE A 201 14.53 -0.56 10.87
CA PHE A 201 13.14 -0.74 11.26
C PHE A 201 12.28 0.35 10.60
N ILE A 202 11.18 -0.03 9.96
CA ILE A 202 10.21 0.92 9.40
C ILE A 202 8.95 0.89 10.25
N ALA A 203 8.72 1.96 10.99
CA ALA A 203 7.48 2.16 11.73
C ALA A 203 6.40 2.81 10.86
N GLU A 204 5.13 2.68 11.23
CA GLU A 204 4.02 3.35 10.52
C GLU A 204 4.06 4.88 10.68
N GLY A 205 4.38 5.38 11.88
CA GLY A 205 4.31 6.79 12.22
C GLY A 205 5.55 7.35 12.91
N GLU A 206 5.66 8.69 12.93
CA GLU A 206 6.79 9.39 13.54
C GLU A 206 6.92 9.09 15.04
N LYS A 207 5.78 8.86 15.73
CA LYS A 207 5.76 8.60 17.17
C LYS A 207 6.47 7.29 17.53
N ASP A 208 6.09 6.22 16.83
CA ASP A 208 6.61 4.87 17.02
C ASP A 208 8.05 4.75 16.54
N CYS A 209 8.39 5.46 15.45
CA CYS A 209 9.77 5.60 14.98
C CYS A 209 10.70 6.22 16.04
N ILE A 210 10.22 7.22 16.81
CA ILE A 210 11.00 7.82 17.91
C ILE A 210 11.20 6.79 19.02
N LEU A 211 10.14 6.08 19.40
CA LEU A 211 10.20 5.11 20.49
C LEU A 211 11.09 3.91 20.14
N LEU A 212 11.00 3.35 18.93
CA LEU A 212 11.90 2.27 18.49
C LEU A 212 13.37 2.69 18.56
N ASN A 213 13.72 3.86 18.03
CA ASN A 213 15.09 4.37 18.12
C ASN A 213 15.54 4.58 19.57
N GLN A 214 14.64 5.01 20.47
CA GLN A 214 14.94 5.09 21.89
C GLN A 214 15.27 3.71 22.47
N GLN A 215 14.47 2.67 22.16
CA GLN A 215 14.70 1.32 22.64
C GLN A 215 16.02 0.75 22.09
N ILE A 216 16.27 0.88 20.78
CA ILE A 216 17.52 0.47 20.13
C ILE A 216 18.72 1.12 20.82
N ARG A 217 18.68 2.44 21.04
CA ARG A 217 19.78 3.16 21.70
C ARG A 217 20.01 2.71 23.14
N ARG A 218 18.96 2.26 23.83
CA ARG A 218 19.02 1.88 25.24
C ARG A 218 19.50 0.44 25.42
N PHE A 219 19.04 -0.47 24.56
CA PHE A 219 19.19 -1.91 24.77
C PHE A 219 20.03 -2.60 23.69
N ALA A 220 20.30 -1.94 22.56
CA ALA A 220 21.14 -2.45 21.48
C ALA A 220 22.15 -1.38 20.95
N PRO A 221 22.87 -0.64 21.83
CA PRO A 221 23.71 0.48 21.41
C PRO A 221 24.90 0.09 20.51
N ASP A 222 25.35 -1.17 20.60
CA ASP A 222 26.49 -1.70 19.83
C ASP A 222 26.07 -2.31 18.48
N THR A 223 24.79 -2.20 18.12
CA THR A 223 24.26 -2.67 16.84
C THR A 223 24.21 -1.55 15.81
N GLU A 224 24.27 -1.91 14.53
CA GLU A 224 23.99 -0.99 13.42
C GLU A 224 22.48 -0.96 13.11
N TRP A 225 21.66 -0.82 14.15
CA TRP A 225 20.19 -0.78 14.05
C TRP A 225 19.70 0.67 14.15
N ALA A 226 18.71 1.01 13.34
CA ALA A 226 18.01 2.29 13.45
C ALA A 226 16.57 2.18 12.96
N ALA A 227 15.69 3.09 13.38
CA ALA A 227 14.33 3.16 12.88
C ALA A 227 14.11 4.40 11.99
N ILE A 228 13.25 4.25 10.99
CA ILE A 228 12.84 5.26 10.01
C ILE A 228 11.33 5.16 9.75
N THR A 229 10.71 6.19 9.19
CA THR A 229 9.31 6.12 8.74
C THR A 229 9.01 7.15 7.65
N GLY A 230 7.97 6.92 6.86
CA GLY A 230 7.45 7.90 5.91
C GLY A 230 6.52 8.90 6.58
N THR A 231 6.75 10.19 6.37
CA THR A 231 5.84 11.25 6.83
C THR A 231 4.60 11.28 5.92
N GLY A 232 3.42 11.08 6.51
CA GLY A 232 2.15 10.97 5.77
C GLY A 232 1.22 9.88 6.27
N GLY A 233 1.74 8.91 7.04
CA GLY A 233 1.00 7.76 7.56
C GLY A 233 0.80 6.67 6.51
N ALA A 234 0.07 5.61 6.90
CA ALA A 234 -0.25 4.45 6.06
C ALA A 234 -0.75 4.83 4.66
N GLY A 235 -0.11 4.27 3.62
CA GLY A 235 -0.43 4.53 2.21
C GLY A 235 0.40 5.63 1.52
N THR A 236 1.37 6.23 2.21
CA THR A 236 2.17 7.36 1.67
C THR A 236 3.59 6.97 1.24
N TRP A 237 3.89 5.67 1.12
CA TRP A 237 5.21 5.22 0.69
C TRP A 237 5.51 5.67 -0.75
N ASN A 238 6.60 6.42 -0.92
CA ASN A 238 7.09 6.82 -2.24
C ASN A 238 8.07 5.76 -2.75
N ASP A 239 7.81 5.20 -3.93
CA ASP A 239 8.59 4.11 -4.51
C ASP A 239 10.06 4.49 -4.76
N GLU A 240 10.36 5.78 -4.93
CA GLU A 240 11.73 6.30 -5.03
C GLU A 240 12.55 6.00 -3.76
N TRP A 241 11.90 5.87 -2.60
CA TRP A 241 12.56 5.55 -1.33
C TRP A 241 13.04 4.12 -1.27
N SER A 242 12.39 3.16 -1.94
CA SER A 242 12.74 1.73 -1.86
C SER A 242 14.20 1.48 -2.25
N SER A 243 14.71 2.21 -3.25
CA SER A 243 16.10 2.13 -3.70
C SER A 243 17.16 2.51 -2.66
N LEU A 244 16.77 3.30 -1.64
CA LEU A 244 17.63 3.74 -0.55
C LEU A 244 17.95 2.60 0.43
N PHE A 245 17.13 1.54 0.44
CA PHE A 245 17.26 0.40 1.35
C PHE A 245 18.10 -0.75 0.81
N TYR A 246 18.81 -0.53 -0.28
CA TYR A 246 19.52 -1.63 -0.91
C TYR A 246 20.61 -2.23 -0.05
N ASP A 247 20.70 -3.57 -0.08
CA ASP A 247 21.62 -4.39 0.71
C ASP A 247 21.52 -4.11 2.22
N LYS A 248 20.32 -3.74 2.69
CA LYS A 248 19.99 -3.60 4.11
C LYS A 248 19.05 -4.69 4.56
N ASP A 249 19.10 -5.03 5.84
CA ASP A 249 18.04 -5.83 6.46
C ASP A 249 16.92 -4.90 6.90
N VAL A 250 15.70 -5.12 6.41
CA VAL A 250 14.58 -4.22 6.66
C VAL A 250 13.50 -4.94 7.47
N VAL A 251 13.03 -4.31 8.54
CA VAL A 251 12.02 -4.87 9.43
C VAL A 251 10.85 -3.90 9.52
N LEU A 252 9.69 -4.27 9.00
CA LEU A 252 8.48 -3.46 9.12
C LEU A 252 7.77 -3.79 10.43
N VAL A 253 7.44 -2.75 11.19
CA VAL A 253 6.73 -2.84 12.48
C VAL A 253 5.60 -1.81 12.46
N TYR A 254 4.54 -2.16 11.74
CA TYR A 254 3.35 -1.30 11.56
C TYR A 254 2.30 -1.65 12.62
N ASP A 255 1.24 -0.85 12.66
CA ASP A 255 0.12 -1.05 13.58
C ASP A 255 -0.53 -2.44 13.31
N ILE A 256 -1.06 -3.07 14.36
CA ILE A 256 -1.59 -4.44 14.27
C ILE A 256 -2.96 -4.53 13.58
N ASP A 257 -3.55 -3.40 13.21
CA ASP A 257 -4.84 -3.35 12.53
C ASP A 257 -4.75 -3.84 11.07
N ASP A 258 -5.91 -4.08 10.45
CA ASP A 258 -5.97 -4.60 9.08
C ASP A 258 -5.29 -3.68 8.05
N ARG A 259 -5.33 -2.36 8.30
CA ARG A 259 -4.73 -1.37 7.41
C ARG A 259 -3.22 -1.40 7.54
N GLY A 260 -2.68 -1.36 8.76
CA GLY A 260 -1.27 -1.45 9.07
C GLY A 260 -0.66 -2.72 8.51
N ARG A 261 -1.32 -3.88 8.71
CA ARG A 261 -0.93 -5.17 8.10
C ARG A 261 -0.90 -5.12 6.58
N SER A 262 -1.96 -4.61 5.95
CA SER A 262 -2.05 -4.53 4.48
C SER A 262 -0.98 -3.60 3.89
N GLU A 263 -0.76 -2.43 4.50
CA GLU A 263 0.24 -1.47 4.04
C GLU A 263 1.67 -1.97 4.29
N ALA A 264 1.94 -2.64 5.41
CA ALA A 264 3.23 -3.27 5.67
C ALA A 264 3.57 -4.29 4.57
N LYS A 265 2.64 -5.17 4.19
CA LYS A 265 2.87 -6.12 3.09
C LYS A 265 3.15 -5.41 1.75
N LYS A 266 2.44 -4.32 1.44
CA LYS A 266 2.69 -3.52 0.21
C LYS A 266 4.08 -2.90 0.21
N VAL A 267 4.49 -2.30 1.33
CA VAL A 267 5.81 -1.68 1.46
C VAL A 267 6.90 -2.76 1.44
N ALA A 268 6.67 -3.90 2.08
CA ALA A 268 7.59 -5.05 2.05
C ALA A 268 7.83 -5.55 0.63
N ALA A 269 6.76 -5.79 -0.16
CA ALA A 269 6.88 -6.20 -1.55
C ALA A 269 7.67 -5.20 -2.41
N ARG A 270 7.57 -3.90 -2.12
CA ARG A 270 8.35 -2.86 -2.79
C ARG A 270 9.83 -2.86 -2.38
N LEU A 271 10.13 -3.26 -1.14
CA LEU A 271 11.50 -3.28 -0.62
C LEU A 271 12.28 -4.53 -1.02
N VAL A 272 11.62 -5.68 -1.19
CA VAL A 272 12.26 -6.97 -1.51
C VAL A 272 13.29 -6.89 -2.64
N PRO A 273 13.05 -6.18 -3.77
CA PRO A 273 14.03 -6.16 -4.86
C PRO A 273 15.30 -5.36 -4.56
N PHE A 274 15.29 -4.54 -3.51
CA PHE A 274 16.43 -3.71 -3.15
C PHE A 274 17.12 -4.24 -1.88
N ALA A 275 16.34 -4.52 -0.84
CA ALA A 275 16.83 -4.94 0.47
C ALA A 275 17.50 -6.32 0.41
N ARG A 276 18.45 -6.56 1.33
CA ARG A 276 19.07 -7.88 1.53
C ARG A 276 18.08 -8.86 2.13
N SER A 277 17.28 -8.38 3.09
CA SER A 277 16.19 -9.14 3.70
C SER A 277 15.07 -8.20 4.09
N VAL A 278 13.84 -8.69 4.07
CA VAL A 278 12.66 -7.96 4.53
C VAL A 278 11.90 -8.85 5.50
N LYS A 279 11.50 -8.33 6.66
CA LYS A 279 10.59 -8.98 7.61
C LYS A 279 9.38 -8.10 7.85
N VAL A 280 8.20 -8.71 7.99
CA VAL A 280 6.98 -8.02 8.42
C VAL A 280 6.60 -8.56 9.80
N VAL A 281 6.90 -7.80 10.84
CA VAL A 281 6.71 -8.22 12.23
C VAL A 281 5.31 -7.82 12.68
N THR A 282 4.54 -8.80 13.14
CA THR A 282 3.30 -8.57 13.88
C THR A 282 3.60 -8.54 15.36
N LEU A 283 3.29 -7.42 16.03
CA LEU A 283 3.42 -7.32 17.49
C LEU A 283 2.50 -8.32 18.19
N ASP A 284 3.03 -9.08 19.17
CA ASP A 284 2.33 -10.16 19.86
C ASP A 284 1.44 -9.66 21.03
N ILE A 285 0.58 -8.69 20.69
CA ILE A 285 -0.41 -8.06 21.57
C ILE A 285 -1.77 -8.00 20.88
N ASP A 286 -2.84 -8.12 21.67
CA ASP A 286 -4.21 -8.20 21.15
C ASP A 286 -5.07 -6.97 21.47
N ALA A 287 -4.52 -6.00 22.22
CA ALA A 287 -5.23 -4.81 22.66
C ALA A 287 -4.31 -3.59 22.81
N PRO A 288 -4.77 -2.38 22.41
CA PRO A 288 -6.03 -2.12 21.69
C PRO A 288 -6.06 -2.71 20.27
N PRO A 289 -7.21 -2.79 19.58
CA PRO A 289 -7.28 -3.37 18.22
C PRO A 289 -6.41 -2.64 17.18
N ASP A 290 -6.10 -1.38 17.43
CA ASP A 290 -5.19 -0.51 16.67
C ASP A 290 -3.84 -0.35 17.39
N ALA A 291 -3.41 -1.35 18.16
CA ALA A 291 -2.16 -1.26 18.92
C ALA A 291 -0.95 -1.03 18.01
N ASP A 292 -0.04 -0.22 18.52
CA ASP A 292 1.21 0.14 17.86
C ASP A 292 2.41 -0.20 18.76
N VAL A 293 3.61 0.21 18.32
CA VAL A 293 4.85 0.03 19.08
C VAL A 293 4.77 0.67 20.46
N THR A 294 4.06 1.80 20.59
CA THR A 294 3.87 2.46 21.89
C THR A 294 3.07 1.56 22.82
N ASP A 295 1.98 0.95 22.35
CA ASP A 295 1.22 0.02 23.17
C ASP A 295 2.02 -1.22 23.56
N TYR A 296 2.87 -1.73 22.67
CA TYR A 296 3.77 -2.84 22.97
C TYR A 296 4.68 -2.53 24.16
N PHE A 297 5.48 -1.46 24.10
CA PHE A 297 6.46 -1.17 25.17
C PHE A 297 5.85 -0.49 26.40
N VAL A 298 4.82 0.35 26.21
CA VAL A 298 4.32 1.25 27.27
C VAL A 298 3.06 0.69 27.92
N THR A 299 2.06 0.32 27.12
CA THR A 299 0.76 -0.16 27.64
C THR A 299 0.85 -1.59 28.14
N SER A 300 1.45 -2.49 27.37
CA SER A 300 1.55 -3.92 27.71
C SER A 300 2.78 -4.27 28.55
N GLY A 301 3.78 -3.38 28.59
CA GLY A 301 5.00 -3.56 29.38
C GLY A 301 5.96 -4.64 28.86
N LYS A 302 5.80 -5.07 27.59
CA LYS A 302 6.72 -6.01 26.94
C LYS A 302 8.13 -5.44 26.92
N SER A 303 9.10 -6.30 27.17
CA SER A 303 10.51 -5.93 27.24
C SER A 303 11.16 -5.86 25.86
N TRP A 304 12.37 -5.30 25.82
CA TRP A 304 13.21 -5.38 24.61
C TRP A 304 13.55 -6.82 24.23
N ASP A 305 13.76 -7.70 25.22
CA ASP A 305 14.10 -9.11 24.97
C ASP A 305 12.92 -9.87 24.36
N ASP A 306 11.68 -9.54 24.77
CA ASP A 306 10.46 -10.06 24.14
C ASP A 306 10.39 -9.62 22.67
N PHE A 307 10.70 -8.33 22.42
CA PHE A 307 10.73 -7.79 21.05
C PHE A 307 11.78 -8.51 20.19
N VAL A 308 13.00 -8.71 20.68
CA VAL A 308 14.05 -9.44 19.94
C VAL A 308 13.64 -10.89 19.68
N THR A 309 13.04 -11.56 20.67
CA THR A 309 12.51 -12.93 20.50
C THR A 309 11.47 -12.98 19.37
N LEU A 310 10.58 -12.00 19.31
CA LEU A 310 9.60 -11.86 18.24
C LEU A 310 10.26 -11.60 16.87
N LEU A 311 11.31 -10.76 16.81
CA LEU A 311 12.07 -10.52 15.57
C LEU A 311 12.75 -11.79 15.05
N ASP A 312 13.33 -12.57 15.95
CA ASP A 312 14.04 -13.81 15.62
C ASP A 312 13.08 -14.89 15.14
N ALA A 313 11.89 -14.98 15.74
CA ALA A 313 10.82 -15.89 15.32
C ALA A 313 10.15 -15.47 14.01
N THR A 314 10.24 -14.21 13.60
CA THR A 314 9.63 -13.71 12.37
C THR A 314 10.46 -14.16 11.15
N GLU A 315 9.83 -14.89 10.24
CA GLU A 315 10.46 -15.33 8.99
C GLU A 315 10.66 -14.17 8.00
N ALA A 316 11.54 -14.37 7.02
CA ALA A 316 11.70 -13.42 5.93
C ALA A 316 10.42 -13.35 5.10
N PHE A 317 10.02 -12.15 4.71
CA PHE A 317 8.86 -11.91 3.87
C PHE A 317 9.10 -12.45 2.46
N ASP A 318 8.22 -13.34 2.02
CA ASP A 318 8.20 -13.89 0.67
C ASP A 318 7.01 -13.30 -0.11
N PRO A 319 7.25 -12.46 -1.13
CA PRO A 319 6.18 -11.85 -1.90
C PRO A 319 5.35 -12.87 -2.69
N THR A 320 5.84 -14.09 -2.94
CA THR A 320 5.13 -15.11 -3.74
C THR A 320 4.04 -15.85 -2.96
N HIS A 321 4.19 -15.99 -1.64
CA HIS A 321 3.18 -16.59 -0.76
C HIS A 321 2.15 -15.55 -0.27
N ASP A 322 2.57 -14.31 -0.02
CA ASP A 322 1.75 -13.28 0.62
C ASP A 322 1.01 -12.35 -0.36
N TYR A 323 1.42 -12.35 -1.63
CA TYR A 323 0.60 -11.93 -2.75
C TYR A 323 0.37 -13.16 -3.63
N PRO A 324 -0.75 -13.89 -3.48
CA PRO A 324 -1.20 -14.66 -4.62
C PRO A 324 -1.28 -13.65 -5.77
N ILE A 325 -0.52 -13.91 -6.84
CA ILE A 325 -0.77 -13.33 -8.15
C ILE A 325 -2.29 -13.27 -8.27
N LEU A 326 -2.87 -12.09 -8.51
CA LEU A 326 -4.30 -11.96 -8.72
C LEU A 326 -4.69 -12.92 -9.84
N ASP A 327 -5.11 -14.13 -9.47
CA ASP A 327 -5.69 -15.08 -10.37
C ASP A 327 -7.10 -14.56 -10.61
N PHE A 328 -7.26 -13.86 -11.73
CA PHE A 328 -8.53 -13.31 -12.16
C PHE A 328 -9.53 -14.39 -12.61
N GLY A 329 -9.39 -15.65 -12.18
CA GLY A 329 -10.26 -16.73 -12.57
C GLY A 329 -10.64 -17.63 -11.41
N LEU A 330 -11.88 -17.49 -10.92
CA LEU A 330 -12.84 -18.58 -10.61
C LEU A 330 -14.04 -18.00 -9.84
N TRP A 331 -14.92 -17.31 -10.54
CA TRP A 331 -16.31 -17.16 -10.08
C TRP A 331 -17.03 -18.49 -10.39
N ALA A 332 -17.29 -19.30 -9.36
CA ALA A 332 -18.14 -20.47 -9.50
C ALA A 332 -19.57 -20.00 -9.79
N ALA A 333 -20.08 -20.30 -10.99
CA ALA A 333 -21.46 -20.01 -11.33
C ALA A 333 -22.42 -20.90 -10.51
N PRO A 334 -23.53 -20.37 -9.98
CA PRO A 334 -24.59 -21.19 -9.41
C PRO A 334 -25.28 -22.00 -10.50
N GLU A 335 -25.76 -23.20 -10.16
CA GLU A 335 -26.40 -24.10 -11.12
C GLU A 335 -27.66 -23.49 -11.76
N PRO A 336 -27.93 -23.77 -13.06
CA PRO A 336 -29.06 -23.18 -13.76
C PRO A 336 -30.40 -23.77 -13.30
N GLU A 337 -31.32 -22.89 -12.92
CA GLU A 337 -32.75 -23.19 -12.70
C GLU A 337 -33.42 -23.73 -13.98
N PRO A 338 -34.45 -24.60 -13.87
CA PRO A 338 -35.08 -25.25 -15.01
C PRO A 338 -35.93 -24.28 -15.86
N ASP A 339 -35.85 -24.50 -17.17
CA ASP A 339 -36.51 -23.76 -18.25
C ASP A 339 -38.05 -23.74 -18.13
N VAL A 340 -38.61 -22.54 -17.95
CA VAL A 340 -40.05 -22.25 -18.09
C VAL A 340 -40.31 -21.36 -19.31
N SER A 341 -40.05 -21.91 -20.49
CA SER A 341 -40.56 -21.37 -21.75
C SER A 341 -41.96 -21.91 -22.07
N GLY A 342 -42.99 -21.25 -21.52
CA GLY A 342 -44.37 -21.67 -21.76
C GLY A 342 -45.45 -20.73 -21.23
N ALA A 343 -45.40 -19.42 -21.51
CA ALA A 343 -46.59 -18.58 -21.38
C ALA A 343 -46.54 -17.37 -22.33
N SER A 344 -47.54 -17.34 -23.22
CA SER A 344 -47.81 -16.30 -24.21
C SER A 344 -48.25 -14.96 -23.57
N VAL A 345 -47.83 -13.89 -24.24
CA VAL A 345 -48.11 -12.47 -23.98
C VAL A 345 -49.62 -12.13 -23.99
N SER A 346 -50.04 -11.18 -23.16
CA SER A 346 -51.19 -10.29 -23.42
C SER A 346 -50.94 -8.87 -22.89
N PRO A 347 -51.43 -7.79 -23.54
CA PRO A 347 -50.90 -6.45 -23.33
C PRO A 347 -51.74 -5.55 -22.40
N ALA A 348 -51.02 -4.63 -21.77
CA ALA A 348 -51.35 -3.26 -21.34
C ALA A 348 -52.62 -2.98 -20.51
N ALA A 349 -52.39 -2.42 -19.32
CA ALA A 349 -53.24 -1.35 -18.78
C ALA A 349 -52.38 -0.32 -18.01
N THR A 350 -52.54 0.93 -18.42
CA THR A 350 -52.05 2.18 -17.85
C THR A 350 -52.56 2.43 -16.43
N SER A 351 -51.79 3.17 -15.63
CA SER A 351 -52.24 4.37 -14.89
C SER A 351 -51.52 4.58 -13.54
N ALA A 352 -50.84 5.73 -13.47
CA ALA A 352 -50.70 6.65 -12.33
C ALA A 352 -50.06 6.20 -11.00
N ALA A 353 -49.01 6.94 -10.64
CA ALA A 353 -48.43 7.00 -9.30
C ALA A 353 -49.37 7.64 -8.27
N PRO A 354 -49.27 7.26 -6.98
CA PRO A 354 -49.74 8.08 -5.87
C PRO A 354 -48.58 8.69 -5.05
N PRO A 355 -48.85 9.77 -4.29
CA PRO A 355 -47.85 10.71 -3.77
C PRO A 355 -47.32 10.36 -2.36
N VAL A 356 -46.39 11.21 -1.91
CA VAL A 356 -45.47 11.09 -0.78
C VAL A 356 -46.04 11.67 0.55
N GLN A 357 -45.80 10.94 1.65
CA GLN A 357 -45.62 11.32 3.09
C GLN A 357 -46.82 11.69 4.00
N PRO A 358 -46.69 11.68 5.37
CA PRO A 358 -45.50 11.51 6.25
C PRO A 358 -45.62 10.56 7.50
N ASP A 359 -44.45 10.25 8.08
CA ASP A 359 -44.03 9.92 9.47
C ASP A 359 -44.90 9.20 10.54
N ALA A 360 -44.34 8.07 11.02
CA ALA A 360 -44.17 7.55 12.41
C ALA A 360 -45.42 7.28 13.30
N PRO A 361 -45.37 6.40 14.36
CA PRO A 361 -44.20 5.92 15.10
C PRO A 361 -44.15 4.41 15.47
N GLU A 362 -43.04 4.07 16.13
CA GLU A 362 -42.57 2.80 16.72
C GLU A 362 -43.63 1.88 17.37
N LYS A 363 -43.41 0.56 17.25
CA LYS A 363 -43.53 -0.40 18.37
C LYS A 363 -42.84 -1.75 18.12
N SER A 364 -42.33 -2.24 19.24
CA SER A 364 -41.55 -3.42 19.64
C SER A 364 -42.04 -4.84 19.26
N ALA A 365 -41.12 -5.79 19.51
CA ALA A 365 -41.22 -7.26 19.64
C ALA A 365 -40.91 -8.03 18.35
N GLY A 366 -40.15 -9.13 18.32
CA GLY A 366 -39.57 -10.02 19.33
C GLY A 366 -38.87 -11.18 18.60
N LEU A 367 -37.99 -11.88 19.31
CA LEU A 367 -37.15 -13.00 18.84
C LEU A 367 -37.91 -14.14 18.15
N ALA A 368 -37.30 -14.75 17.12
CA ALA A 368 -37.45 -16.19 16.83
C ALA A 368 -36.26 -16.69 15.99
N GLU A 369 -35.52 -17.63 16.57
CA GLU A 369 -34.52 -18.50 15.92
C GLU A 369 -35.22 -19.51 14.99
N SER A 370 -34.61 -19.86 13.86
CA SER A 370 -35.03 -21.02 13.05
C SER A 370 -33.82 -21.85 12.62
N GLU A 371 -33.71 -23.04 13.18
CA GLU A 371 -32.81 -24.12 12.81
C GLU A 371 -33.07 -24.59 11.36
N ILE A 372 -32.01 -24.92 10.63
CA ILE A 372 -32.08 -25.60 9.32
C ILE A 372 -31.55 -27.02 9.47
N SER A 373 -32.43 -27.99 9.27
CA SER A 373 -32.19 -29.42 9.25
C SER A 373 -31.51 -29.88 7.96
N VAL A 374 -30.45 -30.68 8.08
CA VAL A 374 -29.72 -31.32 6.97
C VAL A 374 -30.37 -32.67 6.64
N GLY A 375 -30.86 -32.82 5.40
CA GLY A 375 -31.38 -34.08 4.86
C GLY A 375 -30.32 -34.86 4.09
N VAL A 376 -30.14 -36.13 4.47
CA VAL A 376 -29.23 -37.12 3.86
C VAL A 376 -29.94 -37.81 2.68
N ALA A 377 -29.22 -38.06 1.58
CA ALA A 377 -29.63 -38.97 0.51
C ALA A 377 -28.51 -39.96 0.17
N GLU A 378 -28.83 -41.25 0.16
CA GLU A 378 -28.02 -42.35 -0.40
C GLU A 378 -28.69 -42.96 -1.68
N PRO A 379 -28.18 -44.06 -2.30
CA PRO A 379 -27.24 -44.01 -3.42
C PRO A 379 -27.75 -44.77 -4.67
N GLY A 380 -27.16 -44.52 -5.85
CA GLY A 380 -27.53 -45.21 -7.10
C GLY A 380 -26.37 -45.35 -8.09
N ASP A 381 -25.89 -46.59 -8.17
CA ASP A 381 -24.93 -47.27 -9.09
C ASP A 381 -25.28 -47.05 -10.60
N THR A 382 -24.45 -47.14 -11.65
CA THR A 382 -23.15 -47.77 -11.98
C THR A 382 -22.60 -47.09 -13.26
N GLY A 383 -21.28 -46.96 -13.42
CA GLY A 383 -20.67 -46.59 -14.71
C GLY A 383 -19.15 -46.51 -14.71
N SER A 384 -18.50 -47.66 -14.63
CA SER A 384 -17.04 -47.84 -14.63
C SER A 384 -16.33 -47.15 -15.82
N SER A 385 -15.42 -46.21 -15.52
CA SER A 385 -14.22 -46.00 -16.32
C SER A 385 -13.01 -45.83 -15.39
N SER A 386 -12.09 -46.78 -15.49
CA SER A 386 -10.81 -46.91 -14.79
C SER A 386 -10.15 -45.60 -14.33
N LEU A 387 -9.94 -45.46 -13.02
CA LEU A 387 -9.06 -44.45 -12.43
C LEU A 387 -7.61 -44.71 -12.91
N PRO A 388 -6.90 -43.73 -13.48
CA PRO A 388 -5.48 -43.88 -13.76
C PRO A 388 -4.68 -43.91 -12.45
N ALA A 389 -3.55 -44.61 -12.49
CA ALA A 389 -2.66 -44.83 -11.35
C ALA A 389 -2.28 -43.52 -10.66
N ARG A 390 -2.36 -43.50 -9.32
CA ARG A 390 -1.92 -42.39 -8.45
C ARG A 390 -0.51 -41.95 -8.84
N GLY A 391 -0.39 -40.75 -9.40
CA GLY A 391 0.87 -40.04 -9.55
C GLY A 391 1.41 -39.61 -8.18
N PHE A 392 2.72 -39.35 -8.13
CA PHE A 392 3.39 -38.81 -6.94
C PHE A 392 2.67 -37.55 -6.46
N ASP A 393 2.43 -37.49 -5.15
CA ASP A 393 1.84 -36.37 -4.42
C ASP A 393 0.35 -36.12 -4.67
N GLY A 394 -0.53 -37.04 -4.25
CA GLY A 394 -1.83 -36.75 -3.60
C GLY A 394 -2.90 -35.85 -4.26
N TRP A 395 -2.63 -35.25 -5.41
CA TRP A 395 -3.48 -34.29 -6.09
C TRP A 395 -4.11 -34.92 -7.32
N ASP A 396 -5.39 -34.61 -7.55
CA ASP A 396 -6.03 -34.92 -8.82
C ASP A 396 -5.38 -34.09 -9.94
N PRO A 397 -5.26 -34.64 -11.15
CA PRO A 397 -4.69 -33.92 -12.28
C PRO A 397 -5.51 -32.64 -12.57
N PRO A 398 -4.84 -31.53 -12.95
CA PRO A 398 -5.52 -30.27 -13.19
C PRO A 398 -6.59 -30.42 -14.27
N LEU A 399 -7.75 -29.81 -14.02
CA LEU A 399 -8.85 -29.80 -14.97
C LEU A 399 -8.37 -29.16 -16.29
N PRO A 400 -8.49 -29.84 -17.44
CA PRO A 400 -8.09 -29.27 -18.70
C PRO A 400 -8.95 -28.04 -19.01
N LEU A 401 -8.29 -26.93 -19.33
CA LEU A 401 -8.94 -25.69 -19.75
C LEU A 401 -9.77 -25.98 -21.00
N ARG A 402 -11.09 -26.11 -20.84
CA ARG A 402 -12.01 -26.14 -21.96
C ARG A 402 -11.97 -24.74 -22.57
N ALA A 403 -11.45 -24.63 -23.78
CA ALA A 403 -11.60 -23.45 -24.60
C ALA A 403 -13.10 -23.28 -24.96
N SER A 404 -13.88 -22.73 -24.04
CA SER A 404 -15.19 -22.20 -24.38
C SER A 404 -14.95 -21.00 -25.28
N SER A 405 -15.21 -21.16 -26.57
CA SER A 405 -15.00 -20.13 -27.59
C SER A 405 -15.97 -18.95 -27.49
N HIS A 406 -16.96 -19.02 -26.59
CA HIS A 406 -18.00 -18.00 -26.46
C HIS A 406 -18.25 -17.67 -24.99
N LEU A 407 -17.64 -16.56 -24.53
CA LEU A 407 -18.00 -15.92 -23.28
C LEU A 407 -19.32 -15.14 -23.47
N PRO A 408 -20.20 -15.10 -22.45
CA PRO A 408 -21.41 -14.29 -22.52
C PRO A 408 -21.04 -12.79 -22.57
N ALA A 409 -21.80 -12.01 -23.34
CA ALA A 409 -21.64 -10.56 -23.38
C ALA A 409 -22.00 -9.93 -22.03
N PHE A 410 -21.32 -8.83 -21.67
CA PHE A 410 -21.60 -8.10 -20.45
C PHE A 410 -23.08 -7.63 -20.41
N PRO A 411 -23.82 -7.87 -19.32
CA PRO A 411 -25.26 -7.61 -19.25
C PRO A 411 -25.53 -6.12 -18.96
N THR A 412 -25.40 -5.25 -19.97
CA THR A 412 -25.66 -3.80 -19.83
C THR A 412 -27.07 -3.47 -19.34
N ALA A 413 -28.03 -4.39 -19.51
CA ALA A 413 -29.39 -4.29 -18.97
C ALA A 413 -29.47 -4.31 -17.42
N ALA A 414 -28.40 -4.71 -16.73
CA ALA A 414 -28.33 -4.65 -15.26
C ALA A 414 -28.18 -3.21 -14.75
N PHE A 415 -27.74 -2.27 -15.59
CA PHE A 415 -27.69 -0.85 -15.24
C PHE A 415 -29.05 -0.17 -15.40
N SER A 416 -29.27 0.91 -14.64
CA SER A 416 -30.39 1.83 -14.91
C SER A 416 -30.30 2.37 -16.34
N SER A 417 -31.44 2.69 -16.95
CA SER A 417 -31.55 3.10 -18.36
C SER A 417 -30.49 4.11 -18.79
N TRP A 418 -30.30 5.19 -18.03
CA TRP A 418 -29.33 6.25 -18.38
C TRP A 418 -27.87 5.77 -18.38
N LEU A 419 -27.51 4.85 -17.47
CA LEU A 419 -26.15 4.28 -17.41
C LEU A 419 -25.92 3.26 -18.51
N ARG A 420 -26.95 2.48 -18.82
CA ARG A 420 -26.91 1.57 -19.96
C ARG A 420 -26.68 2.34 -21.26
N ASP A 421 -27.45 3.40 -21.50
CA ASP A 421 -27.32 4.24 -22.70
C ASP A 421 -25.92 4.87 -22.78
N TYR A 422 -25.38 5.31 -21.64
CA TYR A 422 -24.02 5.83 -21.56
C TYR A 422 -22.97 4.76 -21.91
N VAL A 423 -23.04 3.56 -21.30
CA VAL A 423 -22.10 2.46 -21.55
C VAL A 423 -22.16 2.02 -23.01
N GLU A 424 -23.36 1.82 -23.55
CA GLU A 424 -23.55 1.41 -24.94
C GLU A 424 -23.10 2.49 -25.92
N GLY A 425 -23.42 3.77 -25.65
CA GLY A 425 -22.98 4.90 -26.48
C GLY A 425 -21.46 5.12 -26.46
N VAL A 426 -20.80 4.96 -25.31
CA VAL A 426 -19.34 5.04 -25.23
C VAL A 426 -18.70 3.85 -25.94
N ALA A 427 -19.23 2.64 -25.79
CA ALA A 427 -18.74 1.46 -26.50
C ALA A 427 -18.83 1.64 -28.02
N GLU A 428 -19.94 2.20 -28.51
CA GLU A 428 -20.14 2.51 -29.92
C GLU A 428 -19.17 3.59 -30.42
N GLU A 429 -19.10 4.74 -29.75
CA GLU A 429 -18.23 5.85 -30.16
C GLU A 429 -16.75 5.46 -30.16
N THR A 430 -16.33 4.66 -29.18
CA THR A 430 -14.92 4.23 -29.04
C THR A 430 -14.60 2.94 -29.79
N GLN A 431 -15.60 2.30 -30.41
CA GLN A 431 -15.45 1.00 -31.08
C GLN A 431 -14.82 -0.07 -30.16
N THR A 432 -15.26 -0.12 -28.91
CA THR A 432 -14.80 -1.08 -27.89
C THR A 432 -15.93 -2.02 -27.46
N PRO A 433 -15.63 -3.22 -26.92
CA PRO A 433 -16.68 -4.06 -26.38
C PRO A 433 -17.30 -3.42 -25.13
N ARG A 434 -18.58 -3.71 -24.87
CA ARG A 434 -19.40 -3.00 -23.86
C ARG A 434 -18.93 -3.23 -22.42
N ASP A 435 -18.17 -4.29 -22.18
CA ASP A 435 -17.54 -4.59 -20.90
C ASP A 435 -16.55 -3.52 -20.47
N LEU A 436 -15.77 -2.94 -21.40
CA LEU A 436 -14.75 -1.94 -21.10
C LEU A 436 -15.32 -0.66 -20.47
N PRO A 437 -16.29 0.06 -21.08
CA PRO A 437 -16.92 1.20 -20.43
C PRO A 437 -17.78 0.80 -19.22
N ALA A 438 -18.35 -0.40 -19.20
CA ALA A 438 -19.10 -0.90 -18.04
C ALA A 438 -18.21 -1.04 -16.79
N MET A 439 -16.98 -1.53 -16.95
CA MET A 439 -16.01 -1.66 -15.85
C MET A 439 -15.65 -0.30 -15.22
N VAL A 440 -15.54 0.74 -16.05
CA VAL A 440 -15.29 2.12 -15.57
C VAL A 440 -16.51 2.64 -14.80
N VAL A 441 -17.72 2.42 -15.32
CA VAL A 441 -18.96 2.80 -14.62
C VAL A 441 -19.10 2.09 -13.28
N LEU A 442 -18.80 0.79 -13.21
CA LEU A 442 -18.83 0.04 -11.95
C LEU A 442 -17.86 0.59 -10.91
N ALA A 443 -16.67 1.01 -11.32
CA ALA A 443 -15.71 1.64 -10.41
C ALA A 443 -16.22 2.99 -9.85
N VAL A 444 -16.89 3.80 -10.68
CA VAL A 444 -17.51 5.06 -10.24
C VAL A 444 -18.66 4.78 -9.27
N LEU A 445 -19.54 3.82 -9.57
CA LEU A 445 -20.63 3.41 -8.70
C LEU A 445 -20.11 2.88 -7.35
N ALA A 446 -19.10 2.02 -7.36
CA ALA A 446 -18.47 1.51 -6.15
C ALA A 446 -17.88 2.65 -5.30
N THR A 447 -17.24 3.63 -5.94
CA THR A 447 -16.67 4.80 -5.25
C THR A 447 -17.76 5.68 -4.62
N ALA A 448 -18.88 5.89 -5.31
CA ALA A 448 -20.02 6.64 -4.80
C ALA A 448 -20.71 5.90 -3.64
N LEU A 449 -20.93 4.60 -3.78
CA LEU A 449 -21.53 3.76 -2.73
C LEU A 449 -20.65 3.64 -1.48
N ALA A 450 -19.33 3.67 -1.65
CA ALA A 450 -18.37 3.70 -0.53
C ALA A 450 -18.35 5.03 0.23
N LYS A 451 -19.21 6.01 -0.11
CA LYS A 451 -19.30 7.35 0.50
C LYS A 451 -17.98 8.12 0.51
N LYS A 452 -17.07 7.81 -0.42
CA LYS A 452 -15.77 8.49 -0.56
C LYS A 452 -15.85 9.82 -1.30
N VAL A 453 -17.02 10.15 -1.85
CA VAL A 453 -17.25 11.36 -2.66
C VAL A 453 -18.63 11.92 -2.32
N GLU A 454 -18.69 13.23 -2.07
CA GLU A 454 -19.93 14.00 -1.92
C GLU A 454 -20.18 14.81 -3.20
N VAL A 455 -21.34 14.60 -3.84
CA VAL A 455 -21.71 15.30 -5.08
C VAL A 455 -22.57 16.50 -4.73
N HIS A 456 -22.00 17.71 -4.81
CA HIS A 456 -22.77 18.95 -4.71
C HIS A 456 -23.37 19.30 -6.08
N VAL A 457 -24.66 19.02 -6.25
CA VAL A 457 -25.43 19.52 -7.40
C VAL A 457 -25.65 21.02 -7.20
N ARG A 458 -25.19 21.83 -8.15
CA ARG A 458 -25.44 23.29 -8.17
C ARG A 458 -26.73 23.63 -8.88
#